data_AF-A0A965G5Q8-F1
#
_entry.id   AF-A0A965G5Q8-F1
#
_cell.length_a   1.000
_cell.length_b   1.000
_cell.length_c   1.000
_cell.angle_alpha   90.00
_cell.angle_beta   90.00
_cell.angle_gamma   90.00
#
_symmetry.space_group_name_H-M   'P 1'
#
loop_
_entity.id
_entity.type
_entity.pdbx_description
1 polymer ?
#
loop_
_entity_poly.entity_id
_entity_poly.type
_entity_poly.pdbx_seq_one_letter_code
_entity_poly.pdbx_strand_id
1 'polypeptide(L)'
;MIVETLIGALVPVAAESVKQLITRWTGGVRPASVDEEIRLMKAESDRLTALAALDQPGGTPSQWVIDLRASARYIGALSVIAVGIGSLYVSDLPELVRITALEAANIAFGFLFGSRLAANWGKK
;
A
#
# COMPACT_ATOMS: atom_id res chain seq x y z
N MET A 1 -7.37 10.90 -26.46
CA MET A 1 -7.80 10.74 -25.05
C MET A 1 -7.09 9.57 -24.35
N ILE A 2 -7.34 8.30 -24.68
CA ILE A 2 -6.73 7.15 -23.95
C ILE A 2 -5.22 7.00 -24.19
N VAL A 3 -4.76 7.21 -25.43
CA VAL A 3 -3.33 7.10 -25.76
C VAL A 3 -2.52 8.23 -25.12
N GLU A 4 -3.06 9.46 -25.09
CA GLU A 4 -2.40 10.60 -24.45
C GLU A 4 -2.32 10.46 -22.93
N THR A 5 -3.36 9.91 -22.27
CA THR A 5 -3.31 9.62 -20.82
C THR A 5 -2.40 8.45 -20.48
N LEU A 6 -2.32 7.42 -21.33
CA LEU A 6 -1.38 6.32 -21.18
C LEU A 6 0.07 6.79 -21.33
N ILE A 7 0.36 7.62 -22.34
CA ILE A 7 1.68 8.21 -22.53
C ILE A 7 2.04 9.10 -21.35
N GLY A 8 1.12 9.96 -20.89
CA GLY A 8 1.33 10.81 -19.71
C GLY A 8 1.62 10.02 -18.43
N ALA A 9 0.95 8.88 -18.22
CA ALA A 9 1.18 7.99 -17.08
C ALA A 9 2.48 7.17 -17.20
N LEU A 10 2.97 6.93 -18.42
CA LEU A 10 4.21 6.19 -18.68
C LEU A 10 5.47 7.05 -18.56
N VAL A 11 5.38 8.37 -18.71
CA VAL A 11 6.54 9.27 -18.59
C VAL A 11 7.24 9.17 -17.22
N PRO A 12 6.54 9.21 -16.07
CA PRO A 12 7.17 9.04 -14.76
C PRO A 12 7.83 7.66 -14.60
N VAL A 13 7.17 6.61 -15.11
CA VAL A 13 7.68 5.22 -15.04
C VAL A 13 8.94 5.07 -15.90
N ALA A 14 8.96 5.62 -17.11
CA ALA A 14 10.11 5.58 -18.00
C ALA A 14 11.30 6.36 -17.44
N ALA A 15 11.07 7.54 -16.86
CA ALA A 15 12.11 8.34 -16.21
C ALA A 15 12.74 7.59 -15.03
N GLU A 16 11.91 6.96 -14.18
CA GLU A 16 12.39 6.18 -13.04
C GLU A 16 13.14 4.91 -13.50
N SER A 17 12.69 4.28 -14.59
CA SER A 17 13.35 3.11 -15.20
C SER A 17 14.76 3.46 -15.71
N VAL A 18 14.89 4.58 -16.41
CA VAL A 18 16.19 5.08 -16.91
C VAL A 18 17.11 5.42 -15.75
N LYS A 19 16.60 6.10 -14.72
CA LYS A 19 17.38 6.44 -13.53
C LYS A 19 17.88 5.18 -12.80
N GLN A 20 17.04 4.16 -12.65
CA GLN A 20 17.43 2.90 -12.02
C GLN A 20 18.45 2.12 -12.87
N LEU A 21 18.31 2.14 -14.20
CA LEU A 21 19.30 1.57 -15.13
C LEU A 21 20.66 2.26 -15.02
N ILE A 22 20.67 3.60 -15.01
CA ILE A 22 21.89 4.39 -14.80
C ILE A 22 22.49 4.04 -13.44
N THR A 23 21.70 4.08 -12.36
CA THR A 23 22.16 3.79 -11.00
C THR A 23 22.70 2.36 -10.86
N ARG A 24 22.15 1.40 -11.60
CA ARG A 24 22.64 0.01 -11.61
C ARG A 24 23.99 -0.12 -12.32
N TRP A 25 24.23 0.66 -13.37
CA TRP A 25 25.48 0.63 -14.15
C TRP A 25 26.57 1.53 -13.59
N THR A 26 26.24 2.72 -13.09
CA THR A 26 27.19 3.65 -12.46
C THR A 26 27.53 3.24 -11.04
N GLY A 27 26.81 2.26 -10.47
CA GLY A 27 26.90 1.92 -9.07
C GLY A 27 26.40 3.08 -8.22
N GLY A 28 25.09 3.11 -7.92
CA GLY A 28 24.55 4.03 -6.92
C GLY A 28 25.32 3.95 -5.60
N VAL A 29 25.04 4.88 -4.69
CA VAL A 29 25.66 4.91 -3.35
C VAL A 29 25.38 3.59 -2.64
N ARG A 30 26.32 2.65 -2.73
CA ARG A 30 26.32 1.41 -1.96
C ARG A 30 27.08 1.71 -0.67
N PRO A 31 26.63 1.18 0.47
CA PRO A 31 27.38 1.32 1.71
C PRO A 31 28.80 0.79 1.49
N ALA A 32 29.79 1.60 1.86
CA ALA A 32 31.21 1.28 1.64
C ALA A 32 31.69 0.16 2.58
N SER A 33 30.92 -0.12 3.64
CA SER A 33 31.17 -1.16 4.62
C SER A 33 29.87 -1.71 5.23
N VAL A 34 29.96 -2.90 5.83
CA VAL A 34 28.85 -3.53 6.57
C VAL A 34 28.37 -2.63 7.72
N ASP A 35 29.27 -1.88 8.36
CA ASP A 35 28.90 -0.92 9.42
C ASP A 35 28.02 0.22 8.89
N GLU A 36 28.29 0.71 7.68
CA GLU A 36 27.48 1.75 7.05
C GLU A 36 26.11 1.21 6.65
N GLU A 37 26.04 -0.04 6.17
CA GLU A 37 24.78 -0.73 5.89
C GLU A 37 23.93 -0.90 7.15
N ILE A 38 24.53 -1.34 8.27
CA ILE A 38 23.86 -1.46 9.56
C ILE A 38 23.34 -0.11 10.06
N ARG A 39 24.12 0.97 9.89
CA ARG A 39 23.70 2.33 10.27
C ARG A 39 22.51 2.80 9.44
N LEU A 40 22.51 2.54 8.13
CA LEU A 40 21.40 2.89 7.26
C LEU A 40 20.14 2.11 7.62
N MET A 41 20.25 0.80 7.86
CA MET A 41 19.13 -0.03 8.33
C MET A 41 18.57 0.45 9.67
N LYS A 42 19.46 0.85 10.59
CA LYS A 42 19.05 1.41 11.88
C LYS A 42 18.32 2.74 11.72
N ALA A 43 18.82 3.66 10.88
CA ALA A 43 18.16 4.93 10.61
C ALA A 43 16.76 4.73 10.02
N GLU A 44 16.60 3.76 9.12
CA GLU A 44 15.30 3.40 8.56
C GLU A 44 14.37 2.79 9.63
N SER A 45 14.89 1.90 10.47
CA SER A 45 14.14 1.33 11.61
C SER A 45 13.69 2.41 12.59
N ASP A 46 14.56 3.37 12.92
CA ASP A 46 14.24 4.48 13.83
C ASP A 46 13.16 5.39 13.23
N ARG A 47 13.24 5.66 11.91
CA ARG A 47 12.21 6.40 11.18
C ARG A 47 10.86 5.68 11.20
N LEU A 48 10.83 4.38 10.91
CA LEU A 48 9.61 3.57 10.94
C LEU A 48 9.01 3.53 12.36
N THR A 49 9.87 3.43 13.37
CA THR A 49 9.46 3.47 14.78
C THR A 49 8.85 4.82 15.15
N ALA A 50 9.47 5.92 14.73
CA ALA A 50 8.96 7.27 14.96
C ALA A 50 7.61 7.51 14.27
N LEU A 51 7.45 7.03 13.03
CA LEU A 51 6.17 7.08 12.32
C LEU A 51 5.08 6.27 13.04
N ALA A 52 5.40 5.04 13.49
CA ALA A 52 4.46 4.22 14.24
C ALA A 52 4.07 4.85 15.58
N ALA A 53 4.98 5.60 16.21
CA ALA A 53 4.69 6.34 17.44
C ALA A 53 3.70 7.49 17.23
N LEU A 54 3.62 8.08 16.03
CA LEU A 54 2.61 9.10 15.71
C LEU A 54 1.18 8.52 15.75
N ASP A 55 1.03 7.23 15.47
CA ASP A 55 -0.25 6.53 15.55
C ASP A 55 -0.66 6.18 16.99
N GLN A 56 0.24 6.32 17.98
CA GLN A 56 -0.08 6.08 19.39
C GLN A 56 -0.75 7.31 20.04
N PRO A 57 -1.96 7.15 20.59
CA PRO A 57 -2.60 8.22 21.36
C PRO A 57 -1.81 8.50 22.66
N GLY A 58 -1.39 9.74 22.87
CA GLY A 58 -0.72 10.17 24.10
C GLY A 58 -1.65 10.14 25.33
N GLY A 59 -1.07 9.88 26.52
CA GLY A 59 -1.82 9.78 27.78
C GLY A 59 -2.35 8.36 28.07
N THR A 60 -3.48 8.26 28.79
CA THR A 60 -4.17 6.99 29.09
C THR A 60 -5.55 6.96 28.42
N PRO A 61 -5.62 6.75 27.10
CA PRO A 61 -6.89 6.66 26.40
C PRO A 61 -7.68 5.43 26.84
N SER A 62 -9.00 5.52 26.81
CA SER A 62 -9.89 4.40 27.12
C SER A 62 -9.70 3.26 26.12
N GLN A 63 -9.74 2.01 26.59
CA GLN A 63 -9.48 0.79 25.79
C GLN A 63 -10.27 0.73 24.49
N TRP A 64 -11.56 1.12 24.49
CA TRP A 64 -12.37 1.10 23.27
C TRP A 64 -11.83 2.00 22.14
N VAL A 65 -11.14 3.11 22.47
CA VAL A 65 -10.52 4.00 21.48
C VAL A 65 -9.29 3.34 20.87
N ILE A 66 -8.52 2.63 21.71
CA ILE A 66 -7.35 1.86 21.26
C ILE A 66 -7.81 0.74 20.32
N ASP A 67 -8.81 -0.03 20.74
CA ASP A 67 -9.36 -1.14 19.95
C ASP A 67 -9.96 -0.64 18.62
N LEU A 68 -10.71 0.46 18.65
CA LEU A 68 -11.29 1.06 17.44
C LEU A 68 -10.20 1.58 16.49
N ARG A 69 -9.16 2.24 16.99
CA ARG A 69 -8.05 2.72 16.16
C ARG A 69 -7.27 1.56 15.55
N ALA A 70 -6.96 0.54 16.34
CA ALA A 70 -6.24 -0.65 15.89
C ALA A 70 -7.05 -1.45 14.84
N SER A 71 -8.38 -1.45 14.97
CA SER A 71 -9.29 -2.16 14.06
C SER A 71 -9.76 -1.33 12.86
N ALA A 72 -9.61 0.00 12.88
CA ALA A 72 -10.16 0.92 11.87
C ALA A 72 -9.82 0.52 10.43
N ARG A 73 -8.56 0.14 10.20
CA ARG A 73 -8.09 -0.35 8.89
C ARG A 73 -8.87 -1.58 8.42
N TYR A 74 -9.02 -2.56 9.31
CA TYR A 74 -9.68 -3.83 9.01
C TYR A 74 -11.18 -3.65 8.84
N ILE A 75 -11.81 -2.87 9.73
CA ILE A 75 -13.24 -2.55 9.66
C ILE A 75 -13.54 -1.83 8.35
N GLY A 76 -12.81 -0.76 8.02
CA GLY A 76 -13.04 0.00 6.78
C GLY A 76 -12.90 -0.86 5.53
N ALA A 77 -11.83 -1.67 5.43
CA ALA A 77 -11.61 -2.53 4.29
C ALA A 77 -12.67 -3.64 4.18
N LEU A 78 -13.06 -4.28 5.30
CA LEU A 78 -14.12 -5.29 5.31
C LEU A 78 -15.48 -4.69 4.95
N SER A 79 -15.78 -3.47 5.38
CA SER A 79 -16.99 -2.75 5.00
C SER A 79 -17.04 -2.49 3.49
N VAL A 80 -15.94 -2.04 2.88
CA VAL A 80 -15.87 -1.82 1.42
C VAL A 80 -16.07 -3.14 0.66
N ILE A 81 -15.44 -4.22 1.11
CA ILE A 81 -15.61 -5.56 0.51
C ILE A 81 -17.08 -6.01 0.63
N ALA A 82 -17.68 -5.87 1.81
CA ALA A 82 -19.06 -6.25 2.05
C ALA A 82 -20.04 -5.46 1.16
N VAL A 83 -19.84 -4.14 1.02
CA VAL A 83 -20.65 -3.29 0.13
C VAL A 83 -20.44 -3.66 -1.34
N GLY A 84 -19.19 -3.90 -1.76
CA GLY A 84 -18.89 -4.29 -3.13
C GLY A 84 -19.51 -5.62 -3.53
N ILE A 85 -19.42 -6.64 -2.66
CA ILE A 85 -20.11 -7.92 -2.86
C ILE A 85 -21.63 -7.73 -2.77
N GLY A 86 -22.10 -6.92 -1.82
CA GLY A 86 -23.51 -6.59 -1.63
C GLY A 86 -24.16 -5.96 -2.87
N SER A 87 -23.40 -5.18 -3.65
CA SER A 87 -23.87 -4.57 -4.90
C SER A 87 -24.39 -5.60 -5.93
N LEU A 88 -23.94 -6.86 -5.87
CA LEU A 88 -24.42 -7.93 -6.74
C LEU A 88 -25.90 -8.27 -6.50
N TYR A 89 -26.37 -8.08 -5.26
CA TYR A 89 -27.71 -8.46 -4.83
C TYR A 89 -28.74 -7.33 -4.95
N VAL A 90 -28.32 -6.15 -5.41
CA VAL A 90 -29.22 -5.02 -5.67
C VAL A 90 -29.48 -4.96 -7.18
N SER A 91 -30.69 -5.35 -7.59
CA SER A 91 -31.09 -5.45 -9.00
C SER A 91 -31.14 -4.10 -9.72
N ASP A 92 -31.47 -3.02 -9.01
CA ASP A 92 -31.70 -1.70 -9.61
C ASP A 92 -30.43 -0.82 -9.69
N LEU A 93 -29.26 -1.39 -9.34
CA LEU A 93 -28.00 -0.66 -9.46
C LEU A 93 -27.56 -0.53 -10.92
N PRO A 94 -27.21 0.69 -11.37
CA PRO A 94 -26.59 0.89 -12.68
C PRO A 94 -25.33 0.04 -12.83
N GLU A 95 -25.12 -0.50 -14.02
CA GLU A 95 -24.00 -1.42 -14.31
C GLU A 95 -22.64 -0.80 -13.97
N LEU A 96 -22.44 0.48 -14.30
CA LEU A 96 -21.22 1.21 -13.96
C LEU A 96 -20.95 1.22 -12.46
N VAL A 97 -21.98 1.44 -11.63
CA VAL A 97 -21.86 1.48 -10.17
C VAL A 97 -21.48 0.10 -9.63
N ARG A 98 -22.05 -0.97 -10.20
CA ARG A 98 -21.74 -2.36 -9.82
C ARG A 98 -20.28 -2.70 -10.14
N ILE A 99 -19.79 -2.33 -11.32
CA ILE A 99 -18.40 -2.57 -11.72
C ILE A 99 -17.44 -1.82 -10.79
N THR A 100 -17.67 -0.53 -10.55
CA THR A 100 -16.83 0.27 -9.66
C THR A 100 -16.84 -0.26 -8.22
N ALA A 101 -17.99 -0.73 -7.72
CA ALA A 101 -18.10 -1.32 -6.39
C ALA A 101 -17.27 -2.62 -6.25
N LEU A 102 -17.26 -3.46 -7.29
CA LEU A 102 -16.46 -4.69 -7.33
C LEU A 102 -14.95 -4.39 -7.45
N GLU A 103 -14.57 -3.39 -8.25
CA GLU A 103 -13.19 -2.93 -8.35
C GLU A 103 -12.68 -2.39 -7.00
N ALA A 104 -13.48 -1.58 -6.32
CA ALA A 104 -13.16 -1.08 -4.98
C ALA A 104 -12.99 -2.21 -3.96
N ALA A 105 -13.85 -3.23 -4.01
CA ALA A 105 -13.71 -4.43 -3.17
C ALA A 105 -12.42 -5.20 -3.46
N ASN A 106 -12.04 -5.36 -4.73
CA ASN A 106 -10.78 -6.00 -5.11
C ASN A 106 -9.55 -5.23 -4.62
N ILE A 107 -9.58 -3.89 -4.70
CA ILE A 107 -8.50 -3.04 -4.17
C ILE A 107 -8.41 -3.20 -2.64
N ALA A 108 -9.54 -3.16 -1.93
CA ALA A 108 -9.58 -3.34 -0.48
C ALA A 108 -9.08 -4.73 -0.06
N PHE A 109 -9.43 -5.79 -0.81
CA PHE A 109 -8.92 -7.14 -0.60
C PHE A 109 -7.39 -7.20 -0.80
N GLY A 110 -6.89 -6.62 -1.89
CA GLY A 110 -5.46 -6.50 -2.16
C GLY A 110 -4.71 -5.71 -1.08
N PHE A 111 -5.31 -4.68 -0.51
CA PHE A 111 -4.73 -3.92 0.60
C PHE A 111 -4.63 -4.71 1.92
N LEU A 112 -5.57 -5.62 2.20
CA LEU A 112 -5.54 -6.48 3.39
C LEU A 112 -4.60 -7.69 3.24
N PHE A 113 -4.60 -8.31 2.06
CA PHE A 113 -3.96 -9.61 1.85
C PHE A 113 -2.79 -9.58 0.86
N GLY A 114 -2.54 -8.46 0.18
CA GLY A 114 -1.59 -8.36 -0.91
C GLY A 114 -0.15 -8.67 -0.51
N SER A 115 0.31 -8.24 0.66
CA SER A 115 1.67 -8.57 1.13
C SER A 115 1.83 -10.06 1.42
N ARG A 116 0.79 -10.74 1.91
CA ARG A 116 0.81 -12.19 2.17
C ARG A 116 0.73 -13.00 0.87
N LEU A 117 -0.02 -12.50 -0.12
CA LEU A 117 -0.08 -13.11 -1.45
C LEU A 117 1.26 -12.95 -2.20
N ALA A 118 1.83 -11.74 -2.18
CA ALA A 118 3.10 -11.43 -2.84
C ALA A 118 4.30 -12.12 -2.17
N ALA A 119 4.34 -12.20 -0.84
CA ALA A 119 5.43 -12.85 -0.10
C ALA A 119 5.56 -14.36 -0.40
N ASN A 120 4.47 -15.00 -0.83
CA ASN A 120 4.49 -16.39 -1.27
C ASN A 120 4.72 -16.54 -2.78
N TRP A 121 4.64 -15.47 -3.56
CA TRP A 121 4.75 -15.50 -5.03
C TRP A 121 6.20 -15.68 -5.53
N GLY A 122 7.20 -15.56 -4.66
CA GLY A 122 8.61 -15.71 -5.00
C GLY A 122 9.32 -16.89 -4.32
N LYS A 123 8.63 -17.67 -3.49
CA LYS A 123 9.22 -18.86 -2.86
C LYS A 123 9.08 -20.07 -3.79
N LYS A 124 9.99 -20.17 -4.74
CA LYS A 124 10.52 -21.46 -5.20
C LYS A 124 11.79 -21.75 -4.43
#